data_AF-A0A392PUC0-F1
#
_entry.id   AF-A0A392PUC0-F1
#
_cell.length_a   1.000
_cell.length_b   1.000
_cell.length_c   1.000
_cell.angle_alpha   90.00
_cell.angle_beta   90.00
_cell.angle_gamma   90.00
#
_symmetry.space_group_name_H-M   'P 1'
#
loop_
_entity.id
_entity.type
_entity.pdbx_description
1 polymer ?
#
loop_
_entity_poly.entity_id
_entity_poly.type
_entity_poly.pdbx_seq_one_letter_code
_entity_poly.pdbx_strand_id
1 'polypeptide(L)'
;MENTSWLLGKGDNINFWIDNWCGQPLVHSLHIPTHLHNHLSAKVEDFIVNHQWHFPDRLIDMFPNIMSIAANISIPLESKIDTLVWKSSVSGLLSFKDAYLFHGQEGQNLAWARLIWCSEIPPSKSLLSWRLVHDKLPTDNKLADK
;
A
#
# COMPACT_ATOMS: atom_id res chain seq x y z
N MET A 1 5.30 2.89 -1.73
CA MET A 1 4.11 3.64 -1.25
C MET A 1 3.03 3.80 -2.33
N GLU A 2 3.07 3.04 -3.44
CA GLU A 2 2.13 3.23 -4.55
C GLU A 2 0.66 2.96 -4.18
N ASN A 3 0.46 2.06 -3.21
CA ASN A 3 -0.87 1.64 -2.72
C ASN A 3 -1.39 2.49 -1.56
N THR A 4 -0.68 3.53 -1.17
CA THR A 4 -1.07 4.42 -0.07
C THR A 4 -1.32 5.83 -0.57
N SER A 5 -2.24 6.54 0.07
CA SER A 5 -2.55 7.95 -0.17
C SER A 5 -2.68 8.64 1.19
N TRP A 6 -2.28 9.89 1.27
CA TRP A 6 -2.53 10.73 2.43
C TRP A 6 -3.92 11.32 2.34
N LEU A 7 -4.66 11.22 3.44
CA LEU A 7 -5.88 11.97 3.68
C LEU A 7 -5.49 13.25 4.41
N LEU A 8 -5.81 14.39 3.79
CA LEU A 8 -5.47 15.71 4.30
C LEU A 8 -6.23 16.00 5.60
N GLY A 9 -5.47 16.23 6.67
CA GLY A 9 -5.95 16.78 7.94
C GLY A 9 -5.45 18.22 8.07
N LYS A 10 -4.49 18.43 8.96
CA LYS A 10 -3.81 19.71 9.19
C LYS A 10 -2.73 20.02 8.14
N GLY A 11 -2.11 19.00 7.54
CA GLY A 11 -1.08 19.13 6.51
C GLY A 11 0.34 19.31 7.03
N ASP A 12 0.60 19.17 8.33
CA ASP A 12 1.93 19.30 8.95
C ASP A 12 2.82 18.07 8.75
N ASN A 13 2.20 16.91 8.54
CA ASN A 13 2.91 15.66 8.33
C ASN A 13 3.10 15.32 6.84
N ILE A 14 2.38 15.99 5.95
CA ILE A 14 2.38 15.71 4.51
C ILE A 14 3.36 16.62 3.78
N ASN A 15 4.30 16.04 3.04
CA ASN A 15 5.15 16.77 2.08
C ASN A 15 4.32 17.16 0.85
N PHE A 16 4.33 18.44 0.51
CA PHE A 16 3.55 18.97 -0.60
C PHE A 16 3.92 18.35 -1.96
N TRP A 17 5.20 18.05 -2.19
CA TRP A 17 5.72 17.67 -3.49
C TRP A 17 5.77 16.16 -3.71
N ILE A 18 6.25 15.43 -2.71
CA ILE A 18 6.66 14.02 -2.84
C ILE A 18 5.59 13.07 -2.32
N ASP A 19 4.79 13.50 -1.34
CA ASP A 19 3.74 12.64 -0.79
C ASP A 19 2.52 12.59 -1.71
N ASN A 20 1.88 11.42 -1.74
CA ASN A 20 0.66 11.21 -2.50
C ASN A 20 -0.57 11.70 -1.70
N TRP A 21 -0.91 12.98 -1.79
CA TRP A 21 -2.14 13.55 -1.19
C TRP A 21 -3.18 13.98 -2.24
N CYS A 22 -2.81 14.05 -3.52
CA CYS A 22 -3.70 14.41 -4.63
C CYS A 22 -3.87 13.29 -5.67
N GLY A 23 -3.81 12.03 -5.23
CA GLY A 23 -3.94 10.82 -6.07
C GLY A 23 -2.61 10.30 -6.62
N GLN A 24 -1.66 11.21 -6.86
CA GLN A 24 -0.24 10.92 -7.09
C GLN A 24 0.66 12.03 -6.53
N PRO A 25 1.97 11.79 -6.31
CA PRO A 25 2.92 12.85 -5.96
C PRO A 25 2.92 13.99 -6.98
N LEU A 26 2.93 15.24 -6.52
CA LEU A 26 2.96 16.41 -7.39
C LEU A 26 4.20 16.43 -8.30
N VAL A 27 5.34 15.94 -7.82
CA VAL A 27 6.56 15.82 -8.65
C VAL A 27 6.34 14.98 -9.91
N HIS A 28 5.43 14.00 -9.87
CA HIS A 28 5.07 13.21 -11.05
C HIS A 28 4.07 13.95 -11.94
N SER A 29 3.01 14.53 -11.36
CA SER A 29 2.02 15.33 -12.10
C SER A 29 2.64 16.51 -12.85
N LEU A 30 3.65 17.14 -12.24
CA LEU A 30 4.33 18.34 -12.75
C LEU A 30 5.63 18.01 -13.51
N HIS A 31 5.95 16.73 -13.69
CA HIS A 31 7.15 16.26 -14.40
C HIS A 31 8.47 16.87 -13.86
N ILE A 32 8.58 17.01 -12.53
CA ILE A 32 9.77 17.57 -11.88
C ILE A 32 10.91 16.54 -11.91
N PRO A 33 12.13 16.91 -12.37
CA PRO A 33 13.27 16.01 -12.39
C PRO A 33 13.61 15.40 -11.04
N THR A 34 13.94 14.10 -11.03
CA THR A 34 14.23 13.32 -9.80
C THR A 34 15.39 13.85 -8.98
N HIS A 35 16.40 14.45 -9.61
CA HIS A 35 17.54 15.06 -8.91
C HIS A 35 17.14 16.25 -8.02
N LEU A 36 15.99 16.87 -8.27
CA LEU A 36 15.48 17.99 -7.46
C LEU A 36 14.62 17.52 -6.29
N HIS A 37 14.16 16.26 -6.27
CA HIS A 37 13.19 15.77 -5.27
C HIS A 37 13.73 15.92 -3.85
N ASN A 38 15.02 15.69 -3.63
CA ASN A 38 15.65 15.82 -2.30
C ASN A 38 15.66 17.24 -1.74
N HIS A 39 15.44 18.26 -2.57
CA HIS A 39 15.39 19.66 -2.16
C HIS A 39 13.97 20.17 -1.89
N LEU A 40 12.96 19.34 -2.13
CA LEU A 40 11.55 19.70 -2.01
C LEU A 40 10.99 19.24 -0.65
N SER A 41 11.11 20.09 0.37
CA SER A 41 10.72 19.77 1.76
C SER A 41 9.49 20.52 2.28
N ALA A 42 8.80 21.31 1.43
CA ALA A 42 7.65 22.10 1.85
C ALA A 42 6.48 21.22 2.32
N LYS A 43 5.74 21.68 3.32
CA LYS A 43 4.57 20.99 3.87
C LYS A 43 3.29 21.48 3.21
N VAL A 44 2.24 20.66 3.27
CA VAL A 44 0.93 21.06 2.75
C VAL A 44 0.35 22.22 3.56
N GLU A 45 0.58 22.24 4.89
CA GLU A 45 0.12 23.33 5.75
C GLU A 45 0.67 24.71 5.33
N ASP A 46 1.87 24.77 4.76
CA ASP A 46 2.51 26.03 4.31
C ASP A 46 1.70 26.72 3.20
N PHE A 47 0.86 25.97 2.49
CA PHE A 47 0.03 26.44 1.39
C PHE A 47 -1.45 26.55 1.75
N ILE A 48 -1.81 26.40 3.03
CA ILE A 48 -3.20 26.50 3.50
C ILE A 48 -3.32 27.68 4.46
N VAL A 49 -4.13 28.67 4.10
CA VAL A 49 -4.44 29.83 4.92
C VAL A 49 -5.95 29.98 5.02
N ASN A 50 -6.49 30.05 6.24
CA ASN A 50 -7.94 30.15 6.50
C ASN A 50 -8.77 29.06 5.78
N HIS A 51 -8.28 27.82 5.77
CA HIS A 51 -8.90 26.67 5.09
C HIS A 51 -9.04 26.82 3.57
N GLN A 52 -8.20 27.67 2.97
CA GLN A 52 -8.11 27.87 1.52
C GLN A 52 -6.67 27.68 1.05
N TRP A 53 -6.53 27.16 -0.16
CA TRP A 53 -5.25 27.04 -0.82
C TRP A 53 -4.70 28.42 -1.18
N HIS A 54 -3.45 28.68 -0.79
CA HIS A 54 -2.74 29.91 -1.06
C HIS A 54 -1.35 29.59 -1.63
N PHE A 55 -1.19 29.77 -2.94
CA PHE A 55 0.09 29.54 -3.63
C PHE A 55 0.73 30.85 -4.04
N PRO A 56 2.08 30.96 -4.00
CA PRO A 56 2.79 32.12 -4.55
C PRO A 56 2.56 32.25 -6.06
N ASP A 57 2.42 33.48 -6.57
CA ASP A 57 2.17 33.74 -8.01
C ASP A 57 3.19 33.06 -8.92
N ARG A 58 4.48 33.11 -8.55
CA ARG A 58 5.56 32.44 -9.30
C ARG A 58 5.33 30.94 -9.46
N LEU A 59 4.76 30.30 -8.45
CA LEU A 59 4.50 28.87 -8.46
C LEU A 59 3.30 28.55 -9.37
N ILE A 60 2.29 29.42 -9.39
CA ILE A 60 1.16 29.33 -10.32
C ILE A 60 1.62 29.56 -11.76
N ASP A 61 2.49 30.55 -12.00
CA ASP A 61 3.06 30.84 -13.32
C ASP A 61 3.90 29.67 -13.85
N MET A 62 4.69 29.03 -12.98
CA MET A 62 5.47 27.85 -13.34
C MET A 62 4.59 26.61 -13.57
N PHE A 63 3.52 26.46 -12.78
CA PHE A 63 2.66 25.28 -12.76
C PHE A 63 1.18 25.65 -12.71
N PRO A 64 0.58 26.09 -13.84
CA PRO A 64 -0.79 26.59 -13.87
C PRO A 64 -1.83 25.54 -13.47
N ASN A 65 -1.51 24.26 -13.66
CA ASN A 65 -2.40 23.16 -13.32
C ASN A 65 -2.52 22.92 -11.80
N ILE A 66 -1.63 23.49 -10.97
CA ILE A 66 -1.60 23.18 -9.54
C ILE A 66 -2.89 23.57 -8.82
N MET A 67 -3.53 24.67 -9.24
CA MET A 67 -4.82 25.12 -8.72
C MET A 67 -5.92 24.10 -8.99
N SER A 68 -5.98 23.54 -10.20
CA SER A 68 -6.97 22.52 -10.54
C SER A 68 -6.78 21.22 -9.77
N ILE A 69 -5.53 20.84 -9.49
CA ILE A 69 -5.21 19.64 -8.71
C ILE A 69 -5.64 19.86 -7.25
N ALA A 70 -5.25 20.99 -6.66
CA ALA A 70 -5.59 21.34 -5.28
C ALA A 70 -7.10 21.53 -5.07
N ALA A 71 -7.83 22.06 -6.06
CA ALA A 71 -9.27 22.25 -5.99
C ALA A 71 -10.07 20.94 -5.84
N ASN A 72 -9.51 19.81 -6.29
CA ASN A 72 -10.13 18.49 -6.11
C ASN A 72 -9.98 17.94 -4.69
N ILE A 73 -9.20 18.60 -3.83
CA ILE A 73 -8.92 18.16 -2.46
C ILE A 73 -9.69 19.03 -1.48
N SER A 74 -10.54 18.37 -0.67
CA SER A 74 -11.28 19.04 0.39
C SER A 74 -10.37 19.29 1.61
N ILE A 75 -10.28 20.55 2.01
CA ILE A 75 -9.62 20.95 3.26
C ILE A 75 -10.65 20.81 4.40
N PRO A 76 -10.39 20.02 5.44
CA PRO A 76 -11.32 19.89 6.56
C PRO A 76 -11.41 21.20 7.35
N LEU A 77 -12.63 21.60 7.73
CA LEU A 77 -12.89 22.80 8.54
C LEU A 77 -12.47 22.64 10.01
N GLU A 78 -12.43 21.40 10.49
CA GLU A 78 -11.96 21.03 11.82
C GLU A 78 -10.55 20.45 11.72
N SER A 79 -9.69 20.81 12.67
CA SER A 79 -8.32 20.27 12.74
C SER A 79 -8.35 18.77 12.97
N LYS A 80 -8.08 18.00 11.91
CA LYS A 80 -7.89 16.56 11.93
C LYS A 80 -6.43 16.22 11.75
N ILE A 81 -6.01 15.07 12.25
CA ILE A 81 -4.65 14.57 12.07
C ILE A 81 -4.53 14.03 10.65
N ASP A 82 -3.38 14.27 10.01
CA ASP A 82 -3.05 13.68 8.72
C ASP A 82 -2.99 12.16 8.85
N THR A 83 -3.67 11.44 7.95
CA THR A 83 -3.76 9.98 8.03
C THR A 83 -3.32 9.33 6.72
N LEU A 84 -2.46 8.32 6.82
CA LEU A 84 -2.05 7.52 5.68
C LEU A 84 -3.08 6.41 5.47
N VAL A 85 -3.76 6.43 4.32
CA VAL A 85 -4.78 5.45 3.94
C VAL A 85 -4.30 4.52 2.84
N TRP A 86 -4.75 3.27 2.87
CA TRP A 86 -4.47 2.27 1.85
C TRP A 86 -5.58 2.27 0.79
N LYS A 87 -5.22 2.49 -0.49
CA LYS A 87 -6.16 2.68 -1.62
C LYS A 87 -7.13 1.51 -1.86
N SER A 88 -6.65 0.28 -1.68
CA SER A 88 -7.44 -0.96 -1.80
C SER A 88 -8.36 -1.26 -0.61
N SER A 89 -8.26 -0.52 0.50
CA SER A 89 -9.09 -0.76 1.68
C SER A 89 -10.34 0.11 1.64
N VAL A 90 -11.51 -0.49 1.87
CA VAL A 90 -12.80 0.22 1.91
C VAL A 90 -12.87 1.19 3.09
N SER A 91 -12.19 0.89 4.20
CA SER A 91 -12.11 1.75 5.38
C SER A 91 -10.94 2.73 5.33
N GLY A 92 -10.06 2.61 4.33
CA GLY A 92 -8.79 3.32 4.26
C GLY A 92 -7.73 2.83 5.25
N LEU A 93 -8.09 2.08 6.29
CA LEU A 93 -7.14 1.51 7.24
C LEU A 93 -6.53 0.22 6.68
N LEU A 94 -5.22 0.06 6.87
CA LEU A 94 -4.53 -1.17 6.56
C LEU A 94 -4.70 -2.16 7.71
N SER A 95 -5.51 -3.20 7.51
CA SER A 95 -5.48 -4.36 8.40
C SER A 95 -4.43 -5.38 7.96
N PHE A 96 -3.94 -6.20 8.89
CA PHE A 96 -3.06 -7.32 8.54
C PHE A 96 -3.71 -8.28 7.52
N LYS A 97 -5.03 -8.45 7.60
CA LYS A 97 -5.81 -9.26 6.65
C LYS A 97 -5.74 -8.68 5.24
N ASP A 98 -5.90 -7.37 5.08
CA ASP A 98 -5.86 -6.71 3.76
C ASP A 98 -4.44 -6.75 3.18
N ALA A 99 -3.42 -6.54 4.02
CA ALA A 99 -2.02 -6.69 3.61
C ALA A 99 -1.72 -8.11 3.13
N TYR A 100 -2.23 -9.11 3.85
CA TYR A 100 -2.08 -10.53 3.53
C TYR A 100 -2.83 -10.90 2.24
N LEU A 101 -4.06 -10.46 2.04
CA LEU A 101 -4.80 -10.72 0.81
C LEU A 101 -4.20 -10.02 -0.40
N PHE A 102 -3.59 -8.84 -0.20
CA PHE A 102 -2.93 -8.11 -1.28
C PHE A 102 -1.62 -8.79 -1.74
N HIS A 103 -0.82 -9.32 -0.82
CA HIS A 103 0.46 -9.98 -1.15
C HIS A 103 0.33 -11.50 -1.34
N GLY A 104 -0.65 -12.09 -0.69
CA GLY A 104 -0.96 -13.51 -0.78
C GLY A 104 -1.49 -13.78 -2.17
N GLN A 105 -0.70 -14.50 -2.97
CA GLN A 105 -1.26 -15.14 -4.15
C GLN A 105 -2.46 -16.00 -3.71
N GLU A 106 -3.51 -16.04 -4.51
CA GLU A 106 -4.57 -17.02 -4.30
C GLU A 106 -3.91 -18.39 -4.12
N GLY A 107 -4.12 -18.99 -2.94
CA GLY A 107 -3.47 -20.24 -2.60
C GLY A 107 -3.72 -21.24 -3.71
N GLN A 108 -2.66 -21.88 -4.22
CA GLN A 108 -2.82 -22.87 -5.28
C GLN A 108 -3.80 -23.94 -4.79
N ASN A 109 -4.89 -24.16 -5.54
CA ASN A 109 -5.84 -25.21 -5.25
C ASN A 109 -5.23 -26.56 -5.66
N LEU A 110 -4.33 -27.05 -4.81
CA LEU A 110 -3.62 -28.29 -5.03
C LEU A 110 -4.48 -29.44 -4.51
N ALA A 111 -4.91 -30.31 -5.43
CA ALA A 111 -5.73 -31.49 -5.09
C ALA A 111 -5.08 -32.35 -4.00
N TRP A 112 -3.74 -32.47 -4.01
CA TRP A 112 -2.99 -33.20 -2.99
C TRP A 112 -3.02 -32.50 -1.61
N ALA A 113 -3.09 -31.17 -1.56
CA ALA A 113 -3.08 -30.43 -0.29
C ALA A 113 -4.36 -30.71 0.50
N ARG A 114 -5.50 -30.82 -0.18
CA ARG A 114 -6.77 -31.22 0.45
C ARG A 114 -6.73 -32.62 1.05
N LEU A 115 -5.94 -33.55 0.48
CA LEU A 115 -5.78 -34.90 1.02
C LEU A 115 -4.97 -34.93 2.32
N ILE A 116 -4.15 -33.90 2.59
CA ILE A 116 -3.22 -33.86 3.72
C ILE A 116 -3.72 -32.96 4.85
N TRP A 117 -4.33 -31.83 4.47
CA TRP A 117 -4.83 -30.80 5.38
C TRP A 117 -6.36 -30.88 5.54
N CYS A 118 -6.89 -32.09 5.66
CA CYS A 118 -8.31 -32.33 5.94
C CYS A 118 -8.56 -32.61 7.43
N SER A 119 -9.82 -32.55 7.85
CA SER A 119 -10.23 -32.78 9.24
C SER A 119 -9.96 -34.20 9.75
N GLU A 120 -9.86 -35.17 8.83
CA GLU A 120 -9.67 -36.58 9.17
C GLU A 120 -8.22 -36.89 9.57
N ILE A 121 -7.26 -36.03 9.21
CA ILE A 121 -5.84 -36.22 9.52
C ILE A 121 -5.46 -35.22 10.62
N PRO A 122 -5.08 -35.69 11.82
CA PRO A 122 -4.60 -34.80 12.87
C PRO A 122 -3.38 -33.99 12.39
N PRO A 123 -3.25 -32.70 12.76
CA PRO A 123 -2.14 -31.86 12.31
C PRO A 123 -0.75 -32.46 12.58
N SER A 124 -0.61 -33.22 13.67
CA SER A 124 0.63 -33.93 14.02
C SER A 124 1.03 -35.04 13.05
N LYS A 125 0.09 -35.52 12.22
CA LYS A 125 0.29 -36.58 11.22
C LYS A 125 0.33 -36.06 9.79
N SER A 126 -0.10 -34.83 9.53
CA SER A 126 -0.15 -34.27 8.18
C SER A 126 1.21 -34.24 7.47
N LEU A 127 2.31 -33.98 8.19
CA LEU A 127 3.66 -34.06 7.59
C LEU A 127 4.02 -35.50 7.15
N LEU A 128 3.59 -36.51 7.91
CA LEU A 128 3.79 -37.91 7.55
C LEU A 128 2.95 -38.26 6.31
N SER A 129 1.68 -37.84 6.29
CA SER A 129 0.79 -38.02 5.15
C SER A 129 1.34 -37.32 3.90
N TRP A 130 1.91 -36.13 4.04
CA TRP A 130 2.61 -35.45 2.94
C TRP A 130 3.76 -36.28 2.38
N ARG A 131 4.61 -36.83 3.25
CA ARG A 131 5.70 -37.70 2.82
C ARG A 131 5.19 -38.96 2.15
N LEU A 132 4.04 -39.48 2.57
CA LEU A 132 3.41 -40.65 1.95
C LEU A 132 2.87 -40.33 0.55
N VAL A 133 2.09 -39.25 0.41
CA VAL A 133 1.51 -38.81 -0.87
C VAL A 133 2.58 -38.47 -1.91
N HIS A 134 3.69 -37.87 -1.48
CA HIS A 134 4.80 -37.51 -2.37
C HIS A 134 5.86 -38.61 -2.52
N ASP A 135 5.59 -39.81 -2.00
CA ASP A 135 6.50 -40.95 -2.08
C ASP A 135 7.92 -40.62 -1.55
N LYS A 136 7.97 -39.81 -0.47
CA LYS A 136 9.20 -39.44 0.25
C LYS A 136 9.39 -40.18 1.56
N LEU A 137 8.53 -41.15 1.86
CA LEU A 137 8.71 -42.05 3.00
C LEU A 137 9.77 -43.11 2.67
N PRO A 138 10.79 -43.31 3.52
CA PRO A 138 11.72 -44.43 3.37
C PRO A 138 10.99 -45.73 3.78
N THR A 139 10.51 -46.46 2.78
CA THR A 139 9.99 -47.81 2.92
C THR A 139 11.06 -48.82 2.53
N ASP A 140 10.97 -50.05 3.02
CA ASP A 140 11.95 -51.10 2.74
C ASP A 140 12.18 -51.31 1.24
N ASN A 141 11.11 -51.21 0.44
CA ASN A 141 11.18 -51.29 -1.02
C ASN A 141 12.07 -50.20 -1.63
N LYS A 142 12.02 -48.95 -1.12
CA LYS A 142 12.86 -47.85 -1.64
C LYS A 142 14.28 -47.87 -1.13
N LEU A 143 14.50 -48.49 0.02
CA LEU A 143 15.84 -48.70 0.54
C LEU A 143 16.56 -49.80 -0.24
N ALA A 144 15.81 -50.77 -0.80
CA ALA A 144 16.34 -51.84 -1.63
C ALA A 144 16.67 -51.41 -3.08
N ASP A 145 16.00 -50.37 -3.61
CA ASP A 145 16.20 -49.86 -4.98
C ASP A 145 17.40 -48.90 -5.16
N LYS A 146 18.27 -48.77 -4.15
CA LYS A 146 19.37 -47.80 -4.11
C LYS A 146 20.73 -48.47 -4.00
#